data_AF-A0A7Y5CB26-F1
#
_entry.id   AF-A0A7Y5CB26-F1
#
_cell.length_a   1.000
_cell.length_b   1.000
_cell.length_c   1.000
_cell.angle_alpha   90.00
_cell.angle_beta   90.00
_cell.angle_gamma   90.00
#
_symmetry.space_group_name_H-M   'P 1'
#
loop_
_entity.id
_entity.type
_entity.pdbx_description
1 polymer ?
#
loop_
_entity_poly.entity_id
_entity_poly.type
_entity_poly.pdbx_seq_one_letter_code
_entity_poly.pdbx_strand_id
1 'polypeptide(L)'
;MVLGIEGMGNFVSMFTAPVAATWLAWKVLFIVGFFRRWRPVHALNLVFGAIHVLGFAASAPGVAMINLVLVILVASTKNYFFTAR
;
A
#
# COMPACT_ATOMS: atom_id res chain seq x y z
N MET A 1 2.83 -4.03 12.04
CA MET A 1 2.11 -5.27 12.42
C MET A 1 0.84 -5.49 11.57
N VAL A 2 0.00 -4.47 11.34
CA VAL A 2 -1.25 -4.57 10.54
C VAL A 2 -1.03 -5.16 9.13
N LEU A 3 -0.06 -4.65 8.36
CA LEU A 3 0.24 -5.15 7.01
C LEU A 3 0.60 -6.65 6.95
N GLY A 4 1.24 -7.17 8.00
CA GLY A 4 1.62 -8.60 8.06
C GLY A 4 0.40 -9.50 8.28
N ILE A 5 -0.49 -9.12 9.20
CA ILE A 5 -1.74 -9.86 9.47
C ILE A 5 -2.64 -9.85 8.24
N GLU A 6 -2.78 -8.69 7.60
CA GLU A 6 -3.55 -8.53 6.38
C GLU A 6 -2.89 -9.25 5.18
N GLY A 7 -1.56 -9.40 5.18
CA GLY A 7 -0.83 -10.21 4.20
C GLY A 7 -1.10 -11.70 4.36
N MET A 8 -1.14 -12.21 5.59
CA MET A 8 -1.49 -13.62 5.85
C MET A 8 -2.92 -13.96 5.42
N GLY A 9 -3.88 -13.08 5.72
CA GLY A 9 -5.26 -13.26 5.26
C GLY A 9 -5.36 -13.35 3.73
N ASN A 10 -4.63 -12.48 3.02
CA ASN A 10 -4.59 -12.51 1.56
C ASN A 10 -3.86 -13.73 1.01
N PHE A 11 -2.81 -14.21 1.67
CA PHE A 11 -2.09 -15.41 1.26
C PHE A 11 -2.94 -16.67 1.34
N VAL A 12 -3.76 -16.83 2.38
CA VAL A 12 -4.67 -17.98 2.49
C VAL A 12 -5.80 -17.90 1.46
N SER A 13 -6.33 -16.70 1.21
CA SER A 13 -7.47 -16.50 0.31
C SER A 13 -7.08 -16.35 -1.17
N MET A 14 -5.80 -16.22 -1.52
CA MET A 14 -5.37 -16.01 -2.92
C MET A 14 -5.74 -17.16 -3.86
N PHE A 15 -5.93 -18.37 -3.33
CA PHE A 15 -6.27 -19.56 -4.13
C PHE A 15 -7.75 -19.62 -4.52
N THR A 16 -8.62 -18.86 -3.84
CA THR A 16 -10.07 -18.88 -4.04
C THR A 16 -10.63 -17.50 -4.43
N ALA A 17 -9.90 -16.43 -4.13
CA ALA A 17 -10.24 -15.05 -4.47
C ALA A 17 -9.08 -14.40 -5.26
N PRO A 18 -9.19 -14.25 -6.59
CA PRO A 18 -8.15 -13.63 -7.42
C PRO A 18 -7.78 -12.20 -6.96
N VAL A 19 -8.74 -11.49 -6.37
CA VAL A 19 -8.54 -10.17 -5.77
C VAL A 19 -7.60 -10.22 -4.56
N ALA A 20 -7.60 -11.29 -3.77
CA ALA A 20 -6.66 -11.44 -2.66
C ALA A 20 -5.22 -11.64 -3.17
N ALA A 21 -5.05 -12.34 -4.31
CA ALA A 21 -3.75 -12.53 -4.95
C ALA A 21 -3.16 -11.19 -5.44
N THR A 22 -3.97 -10.35 -6.08
CA THR A 22 -3.53 -9.02 -6.53
C THR A 22 -3.15 -8.13 -5.35
N TRP A 23 -3.91 -8.19 -4.26
CA TRP A 23 -3.59 -7.46 -3.04
C TRP A 23 -2.32 -7.94 -2.34
N LEU A 24 -2.09 -9.25 -2.31
CA LEU A 24 -0.84 -9.80 -1.78
C LEU A 24 0.35 -9.36 -2.63
N ALA A 25 0.25 -9.47 -3.96
CA ALA A 25 1.29 -9.02 -4.88
C ALA A 25 1.60 -7.53 -4.70
N TRP A 26 0.58 -6.70 -4.50
CA TRP A 26 0.75 -5.27 -4.22
C TRP A 26 1.54 -5.00 -2.94
N LYS A 27 1.21 -5.71 -1.85
CA LYS A 27 1.94 -5.61 -0.57
C LYS A 27 3.41 -6.02 -0.73
N VAL A 28 3.67 -7.12 -1.45
CA VAL A 28 5.03 -7.57 -1.75
C VAL A 28 5.78 -6.51 -2.58
N LEU A 29 5.15 -5.98 -3.62
CA LEU A 29 5.73 -4.94 -4.46
C LEU A 29 6.04 -3.66 -3.67
N PHE A 30 5.16 -3.25 -2.76
CA PHE A 30 5.40 -2.12 -1.86
C PHE A 30 6.64 -2.36 -0.98
N ILE A 31 6.73 -3.51 -0.32
CA ILE A 31 7.86 -3.83 0.58
C ILE A 31 9.18 -3.89 -0.22
N VAL A 32 9.21 -4.65 -1.31
CA VAL A 32 10.40 -4.80 -2.15
C VAL A 32 10.79 -3.46 -2.78
N GLY A 33 9.82 -2.74 -3.35
CA GLY A 33 10.03 -1.43 -3.95
C GLY A 33 10.52 -0.40 -2.95
N PHE A 34 10.08 -0.50 -1.69
CA PHE A 34 10.58 0.34 -0.60
C PHE A 34 12.06 0.08 -0.33
N PHE A 35 12.46 -1.16 -0.03
CA PHE A 35 13.86 -1.48 0.27
C PHE A 35 14.80 -1.28 -0.92
N ARG A 36 14.30 -1.49 -2.15
CA ARG A 36 15.07 -1.28 -3.39
C ARG A 36 15.03 0.15 -3.91
N ARG A 37 14.34 1.07 -3.22
CA ARG A 37 14.18 2.48 -3.61
C ARG A 37 13.60 2.69 -5.01
N TRP A 38 12.64 1.83 -5.40
CA TRP A 38 11.98 1.93 -6.70
C TRP A 38 11.05 3.15 -6.75
N ARG A 39 11.53 4.24 -7.36
CA ARG A 39 10.79 5.50 -7.53
C ARG A 39 9.41 5.31 -8.19
N PRO A 40 9.24 4.49 -9.25
CA PRO A 40 7.93 4.27 -9.85
C PRO A 40 6.96 3.59 -8.88
N VAL A 41 7.43 2.61 -8.11
CA VAL A 41 6.59 1.91 -7.12
C VAL A 41 6.19 2.84 -5.98
N HIS A 42 7.10 3.72 -5.53
CA HIS A 42 6.77 4.74 -4.55
C HIS A 42 5.64 5.66 -5.04
N ALA A 43 5.75 6.19 -6.27
CA ALA A 43 4.73 7.04 -6.87
C ALA A 43 3.39 6.31 -7.03
N LEU A 44 3.41 5.07 -7.52
CA LEU A 44 2.21 4.27 -7.67
C LEU A 44 1.52 4.01 -6.32
N ASN A 45 2.27 3.75 -5.25
CA ASN A 45 1.68 3.55 -3.93
C ASN A 45 0.98 4.82 -3.40
N LEU A 46 1.51 6.00 -3.69
CA LEU A 46 0.83 7.26 -3.37
C LEU A 46 -0.48 7.41 -4.14
N VAL A 47 -0.48 7.12 -5.45
CA VAL A 47 -1.67 7.20 -6.31
C VAL A 47 -2.74 6.21 -5.84
N PHE A 48 -2.39 4.95 -5.67
CA PHE A 48 -3.34 3.93 -5.21
C PHE A 48 -3.85 4.23 -3.81
N GLY A 49 -2.99 4.64 -2.88
CA GLY A 49 -3.40 5.04 -1.55
C GLY A 49 -4.39 6.20 -1.58
N ALA A 50 -4.15 7.22 -2.39
CA ALA A 50 -5.08 8.36 -2.55
C ALA A 50 -6.44 7.92 -3.13
N ILE A 51 -6.44 7.05 -4.15
CA ILE A 51 -7.69 6.48 -4.70
C ILE A 51 -8.46 5.71 -3.61
N HIS A 52 -7.77 4.96 -2.75
CA HIS A 52 -8.41 4.21 -1.67
C HIS A 52 -8.98 5.13 -0.58
N VAL A 53 -8.30 6.23 -0.24
CA VAL A 53 -8.86 7.25 0.66
C VAL A 53 -10.17 7.78 0.11
N LEU A 54 -10.18 8.19 -1.16
CA LEU A 54 -11.38 8.74 -1.81
C LEU A 54 -12.48 7.70 -1.95
N GLY A 55 -12.15 6.48 -2.36
CA GLY A 55 -13.12 5.40 -2.57
C GLY A 55 -13.81 4.94 -1.28
N PHE A 56 -13.13 5.01 -0.13
CA PHE A 56 -13.69 4.64 1.16
C PHE A 56 -14.23 5.82 1.98
N ALA A 57 -14.03 7.07 1.54
CA ALA A 57 -14.36 8.26 2.33
C ALA A 57 -15.82 8.31 2.79
N ALA A 58 -16.76 7.91 1.92
CA ALA A 58 -18.20 7.92 2.22
C ALA A 58 -18.72 6.60 2.79
N SER A 59 -18.15 5.46 2.39
CA SER A 59 -18.66 4.12 2.69
C SER A 59 -18.06 3.50 3.94
N ALA A 60 -16.79 3.78 4.24
CA ALA A 60 -16.07 3.26 5.39
C ALA A 60 -15.01 4.26 5.88
N PRO A 61 -15.41 5.32 6.60
CA PRO A 61 -14.51 6.41 6.99
C PRO A 61 -13.28 5.96 7.80
N GLY A 62 -13.43 4.92 8.63
CA GLY A 62 -12.30 4.31 9.35
C GLY A 62 -11.25 3.71 8.42
N VAL A 63 -11.67 3.02 7.36
CA VAL A 63 -10.78 2.45 6.34
C VAL A 63 -10.12 3.58 5.53
N ALA A 64 -10.87 4.63 5.19
CA ALA A 64 -10.32 5.81 4.53
C ALA A 64 -9.23 6.49 5.39
N MET A 65 -9.45 6.60 6.70
CA MET A 65 -8.47 7.19 7.62
C MET A 65 -7.19 6.36 7.72
N ILE A 66 -7.30 5.02 7.78
CA ILE A 66 -6.12 4.13 7.76
C ILE A 66 -5.33 4.31 6.45
N ASN A 67 -6.02 4.36 5.31
CA ASN A 67 -5.37 4.61 4.03
C ASN A 67 -4.71 5.99 3.97
N LEU A 68 -5.32 7.01 4.57
CA LEU A 68 -4.76 8.36 4.62
C LEU A 68 -3.46 8.39 5.44
N VAL A 69 -3.46 7.74 6.60
CA VAL A 69 -2.24 7.58 7.41
C VAL A 69 -1.15 6.87 6.62
N LEU A 70 -1.48 5.80 5.89
CA LEU A 70 -0.51 5.10 5.04
C LEU A 70 0.05 6.00 3.94
N VAL A 71 -0.80 6.78 3.26
CA VAL A 71 -0.37 7.75 2.23
C VAL A 71 0.61 8.77 2.81
N ILE A 72 0.29 9.34 3.98
CA ILE A 72 1.16 10.33 4.65
C ILE A 72 2.50 9.71 5.03
N LEU A 73 2.49 8.49 5.59
CA LEU A 73 3.70 7.76 5.94
C LEU A 73 4.57 7.50 4.70
N VAL A 74 3.98 7.00 3.60
CA VAL A 74 4.71 6.79 2.35
C VAL A 74 5.25 8.12 1.82
N ALA A 75 4.45 9.19 1.78
CA ALA A 75 4.88 10.51 1.30
C ALA A 75 6.05 11.08 2.12
N SER A 76 6.05 10.85 3.45
CA SER A 76 7.13 11.29 4.34
C SER A 76 8.49 10.68 3.97
N THR A 77 8.48 9.52 3.31
CA THR A 77 9.71 8.84 2.87
C THR A 77 10.27 9.39 1.57
N LYS A 78 9.72 10.46 0.98
CA LYS A 78 10.18 11.02 -0.31
C LYS A 78 11.70 11.24 -0.39
N ASN A 79 12.32 11.75 0.68
CA ASN A 79 13.75 12.03 0.70
C ASN A 79 14.58 10.75 0.62
N TYR A 80 14.07 9.62 1.12
CA TYR A 80 14.72 8.32 0.99
C TYR A 80 14.78 7.82 -0.47
N PHE A 81 13.80 8.19 -1.31
CA PHE A 81 13.72 7.76 -2.72
C PHE A 81 14.32 8.77 -3.72
N PHE A 82 14.23 10.07 -3.42
CA PHE A 82 14.53 11.14 -4.37
C PHE A 82 15.75 12.00 -3.98
N THR A 83 16.20 11.97 -2.72
CA THR A 83 17.46 12.63 -2.37
C THR A 83 18.61 11.71 -2.75
N ALA A 84 19.39 12.14 -3.75
CA ALA A 84 20.65 11.52 -4.12
C ALA A 84 21.63 11.60 -2.93
N ARG A 85 22.32 10.49 -2.65
CA ARG A 85 23.68 10.59 -2.14
C ARG A 85 24.59 10.81 -3.34
#